data_AF-A0A034WWP0-F1
#
_entry.id   AF-A0A034WWP0-F1
#
_cell.length_a   1.000
_cell.length_b   1.000
_cell.length_c   1.000
_cell.angle_alpha   90.00
_cell.angle_beta   90.00
_cell.angle_gamma   90.00
#
_symmetry.space_group_name_H-M   'P 1'
#
loop_
_entity.id
_entity.type
_entity.pdbx_description
1 polymer ?
#
loop_
_entity_poly.entity_id
_entity_poly.type
_entity_poly.pdbx_seq_one_letter_code
_entity_poly.pdbx_strand_id
1 'polypeptide(L)'
;ECSSGSTSNVDAVRISHCATLPCTVTLEDKPKVEIDFRAAHDSKTLRVRVLGAIGDIAPQPFPAFKTDACNFMGVSCPLKAGDKYTAKFELAMSPTFPPVAGKAVFKGQDAAGEFFCFKVPVELKH
;
A
#
# COMPACT_ATOMS: atom_id res chain seq x y z
N GLU A 1 10.11 -0.79 -9.30
CA GLU A 1 10.73 -1.71 -8.33
C GLU A 1 10.80 -1.09 -6.94
N CYS A 2 10.73 -1.94 -5.90
CA CYS A 2 10.94 -1.53 -4.51
C CYS A 2 12.43 -1.58 -4.19
N SER A 3 12.97 -0.58 -3.47
CA SER A 3 14.33 -0.68 -2.96
C SER A 3 14.39 -1.66 -1.77
N SER A 4 15.51 -2.37 -1.59
CA SER A 4 15.65 -3.37 -0.52
C SER A 4 15.51 -2.77 0.88
N GLY A 5 15.97 -1.52 1.08
CA GLY A 5 15.89 -0.83 2.38
C GLY A 5 14.49 -0.39 2.79
N SER A 6 13.55 -0.24 1.86
CA SER A 6 12.19 0.18 2.21
C SER A 6 11.30 -0.99 2.64
N THR A 7 11.62 -2.22 2.25
CA THR A 7 10.91 -3.40 2.76
C THR A 7 11.26 -3.68 4.23
N SER A 8 12.50 -3.42 4.67
CA SER A 8 12.93 -3.66 6.05
C SER A 8 12.33 -2.70 7.08
N ASN A 9 11.77 -1.57 6.64
CA ASN A 9 11.12 -0.60 7.52
C ASN A 9 9.68 -0.97 7.87
N VAL A 10 9.14 -2.02 7.26
CA VAL A 10 7.77 -2.50 7.50
C VAL A 10 7.78 -3.49 8.65
N ASP A 11 7.13 -3.13 9.75
CA ASP A 11 6.99 -4.00 10.93
C ASP A 11 5.88 -5.03 10.71
N ALA A 12 4.74 -4.60 10.18
CA ALA A 12 3.58 -5.46 9.94
C ALA A 12 2.65 -4.90 8.87
N VAL A 13 1.98 -5.79 8.14
CA VAL A 13 0.93 -5.46 7.18
C VAL A 13 -0.31 -6.28 7.53
N ARG A 14 -1.45 -5.60 7.68
CA ARG A 14 -2.74 -6.25 7.92
C ARG A 14 -3.70 -5.84 6.81
N ILE A 15 -4.29 -6.82 6.14
CA ILE A 15 -5.28 -6.62 5.09
C ILE A 15 -6.52 -7.44 5.47
N SER A 16 -7.67 -6.78 5.65
CA SER A 16 -8.92 -7.49 5.95
C SER A 16 -9.25 -8.49 4.85
N HIS A 17 -9.79 -9.65 5.22
CA HIS A 17 -10.13 -10.74 4.29
C HIS A 17 -8.93 -11.38 3.57
N CYS A 18 -7.70 -11.14 4.03
CA CYS A 18 -6.51 -11.82 3.54
C CYS A 18 -5.81 -12.62 4.65
N ALA A 19 -6.38 -13.78 5.00
CA ALA A 19 -5.78 -14.72 5.97
C ALA A 19 -4.65 -15.57 5.36
N THR A 20 -4.69 -15.77 4.03
CA THR A 20 -3.71 -16.56 3.28
C THR A 20 -3.30 -15.81 2.02
N LEU A 21 -2.08 -16.06 1.54
CA LEU A 21 -1.61 -15.55 0.26
C LEU A 21 -1.83 -16.61 -0.84
N PRO A 22 -2.25 -16.23 -2.06
CA PRO A 22 -2.60 -14.87 -2.49
C PRO A 22 -3.87 -14.34 -1.82
N CYS A 23 -3.94 -13.03 -1.59
CA CYS A 23 -5.17 -12.41 -1.07
C CYS A 23 -6.27 -12.50 -2.12
N THR A 24 -7.32 -13.28 -1.85
CA THR A 24 -8.51 -13.30 -2.71
C THR A 24 -9.42 -12.12 -2.33
N VAL A 25 -9.76 -11.29 -3.31
CA VAL A 25 -10.67 -10.15 -3.16
C VAL A 25 -11.72 -10.20 -4.26
N THR A 26 -12.93 -9.71 -3.96
CA THR A 26 -14.05 -9.56 -4.91
C THR A 26 -14.28 -8.09 -5.23
N LEU A 27 -15.12 -7.80 -6.23
CA LEU A 27 -15.47 -6.42 -6.58
C LEU A 27 -16.29 -5.69 -5.49
N GLU A 28 -17.01 -6.44 -4.65
CA GLU A 28 -17.80 -5.90 -3.55
C GLU A 28 -16.94 -5.59 -2.32
N ASP A 29 -15.77 -6.22 -2.21
CA ASP A 29 -14.87 -6.04 -1.08
C ASP A 29 -14.30 -4.63 -1.03
N LYS A 30 -14.24 -4.11 0.20
CA LYS A 30 -13.52 -2.87 0.53
C LYS A 30 -12.42 -3.16 1.53
N PRO A 31 -11.33 -3.83 1.09
CA PRO A 31 -10.29 -4.27 2.02
C PRO A 31 -9.67 -3.09 2.75
N LYS A 32 -9.68 -3.18 4.08
CA LYS A 32 -8.96 -2.31 5.01
C LYS A 32 -7.51 -2.74 5.08
N VAL A 33 -6.61 -1.81 4.83
CA VAL A 33 -5.18 -2.00 4.87
C VAL A 33 -4.60 -1.18 6.03
N GLU A 34 -3.83 -1.84 6.89
CA GLU A 34 -2.99 -1.21 7.90
C GLU A 34 -1.53 -1.57 7.65
N ILE A 35 -0.68 -0.56 7.61
CA ILE A 35 0.76 -0.72 7.40
C ILE A 35 1.48 -0.10 8.59
N ASP A 36 2.10 -0.93 9.41
CA ASP A 36 3.00 -0.48 10.47
C ASP A 36 4.40 -0.35 9.89
N PHE A 37 4.98 0.84 10.00
CA PHE A 37 6.32 1.10 9.49
C PHE A 37 7.11 2.02 10.43
N ARG A 38 8.43 1.93 10.35
CA ARG A 38 9.36 2.85 11.00
C ARG A 38 9.81 3.89 9.98
N ALA A 39 9.75 5.18 10.32
CA ALA A 39 10.20 6.22 9.42
C ALA A 39 11.72 6.18 9.24
N ALA A 40 12.20 6.13 8.00
CA ALA A 40 13.63 6.09 7.69
C ALA A 40 14.31 7.46 7.82
N HIS A 41 13.54 8.54 7.70
CA HIS A 41 13.99 9.93 7.74
C HIS A 41 12.87 10.86 8.22
N ASP A 42 13.23 12.09 8.58
CA ASP A 42 12.27 13.13 8.95
C ASP A 42 11.50 13.61 7.72
N SER A 43 10.18 13.82 7.85
CA SER A 43 9.40 14.38 6.76
C SER A 43 8.11 15.04 7.20
N LYS A 44 7.74 16.12 6.50
CA LYS A 44 6.44 16.79 6.69
C LYS A 44 5.32 16.12 5.90
N THR A 45 5.64 15.16 5.02
CA THR A 45 4.66 14.57 4.10
C THR A 45 4.88 13.08 3.95
N LEU A 46 3.80 12.34 3.72
CA LEU A 46 3.87 10.93 3.32
C LEU A 46 2.87 10.68 2.20
N ARG A 47 3.38 10.25 1.04
CA ARG A 47 2.56 9.91 -0.13
C ARG A 47 2.54 8.41 -0.34
N VAL A 48 1.36 7.83 -0.18
CA VAL A 48 1.11 6.40 -0.43
C VAL A 48 0.57 6.21 -1.84
N ARG A 49 1.05 5.16 -2.50
CA ARG A 49 0.62 4.70 -3.81
C ARG A 49 0.41 3.20 -3.75
N VAL A 50 -0.61 2.73 -4.44
CA VAL A 50 -0.82 1.30 -4.71
C VAL A 50 -0.73 1.13 -6.21
N LEU A 51 0.15 0.23 -6.66
CA LEU A 51 0.32 -0.08 -8.08
C LEU A 51 -0.10 -1.53 -8.31
N GLY A 52 -1.03 -1.77 -9.24
CA GLY A 52 -1.41 -3.11 -9.65
C GLY A 52 -0.52 -3.59 -10.80
N ALA A 53 0.18 -4.72 -10.60
CA ALA A 53 0.92 -5.42 -11.64
C ALA A 53 0.17 -6.69 -12.03
N ILE A 54 -0.19 -6.81 -13.31
CA ILE A 54 -0.99 -7.90 -13.88
C ILE A 54 -0.18 -8.55 -15.00
N GLY A 55 0.21 -9.82 -14.85
CA GLY A 55 1.05 -10.51 -15.85
C GLY A 55 2.28 -9.67 -16.24
N ASP A 56 2.46 -9.45 -17.55
CA ASP A 56 3.54 -8.64 -18.12
C ASP A 56 3.19 -7.15 -18.28
N ILE A 57 2.00 -6.73 -17.81
CA ILE A 57 1.54 -5.34 -17.91
C ILE A 57 2.30 -4.48 -16.88
N ALA A 58 2.80 -3.33 -17.33
CA ALA A 58 3.46 -2.35 -16.48
C ALA A 58 2.56 -1.95 -15.28
N PRO A 59 3.11 -1.88 -14.04
CA PRO A 59 2.32 -1.56 -12.86
C PRO A 59 1.56 -0.24 -12.99
N GLN A 60 0.23 -0.29 -12.88
CA GLN A 60 -0.63 0.88 -13.01
C GLN A 60 -1.07 1.40 -11.64
N PRO A 61 -1.16 2.73 -11.44
CA PRO A 61 -1.65 3.30 -10.20
C PRO A 61 -3.12 2.97 -9.99
N PHE A 62 -3.45 2.59 -8.75
CA PHE A 62 -4.83 2.34 -8.36
C PHE A 62 -5.65 3.63 -8.45
N PRO A 63 -6.79 3.63 -9.18
CA PRO A 63 -7.55 4.84 -9.44
C PRO A 63 -8.20 5.39 -8.16
N ALA A 64 -8.42 6.71 -8.12
CA ALA A 64 -9.20 7.41 -7.09
C ALA A 64 -8.73 7.24 -5.62
N PHE A 65 -7.50 6.77 -5.39
CA PHE A 65 -6.94 6.61 -4.05
C PHE A 65 -6.43 7.96 -3.49
N LYS A 66 -6.90 8.35 -2.30
CA LYS A 66 -6.34 9.51 -1.59
C LYS A 66 -4.93 9.18 -1.15
N THR A 67 -3.95 9.93 -1.63
CA THR A 67 -2.55 9.52 -1.48
C THR A 67 -1.82 10.15 -0.30
N ASP A 68 -2.38 11.21 0.29
CA ASP A 68 -1.75 11.92 1.40
C ASP A 68 -2.06 11.22 2.72
N ALA A 69 -1.09 10.47 3.24
CA ALA A 69 -1.28 9.68 4.45
C ALA A 69 -1.38 10.54 5.71
N CYS A 70 -0.74 11.71 5.73
CA CYS A 70 -0.82 12.65 6.84
C CYS A 70 -2.24 13.15 7.05
N ASN A 71 -2.98 13.36 5.95
CA ASN A 71 -4.33 13.92 5.99
C ASN A 71 -5.44 12.87 5.98
N PHE A 72 -5.20 11.70 5.38
CA PHE A 72 -6.27 10.74 5.09
C PHE A 72 -6.06 9.33 5.64
N MET A 73 -4.93 9.04 6.29
CA MET A 73 -4.59 7.68 6.73
C MET A 73 -4.22 7.55 8.20
N GLY A 74 -4.52 8.58 9.00
CA GLY A 74 -4.26 8.57 10.45
C GLY A 74 -2.79 8.69 10.84
N VAL A 75 -1.91 9.06 9.91
CA VAL A 75 -0.48 9.25 10.18
C VAL A 75 -0.25 10.66 10.72
N SER A 76 0.30 10.77 11.93
CA SER A 76 0.63 12.07 12.53
C SER A 76 1.92 12.63 11.95
N CYS A 77 1.81 13.64 11.09
CA CYS A 77 2.95 14.36 10.53
C CYS A 77 3.28 15.65 11.34
N PRO A 78 4.55 16.07 11.43
CA PRO A 78 5.72 15.52 10.72
C PRO A 78 6.19 14.17 11.28
N LEU A 79 6.63 13.31 10.37
CA LEU A 79 7.35 12.07 10.65
C LEU A 79 8.74 12.40 11.21
N LYS A 80 9.16 11.63 12.20
CA LYS A 80 10.51 11.66 12.76
C LYS A 80 11.23 10.34 12.49
N ALA A 81 12.49 10.44 12.06
CA ALA A 81 13.33 9.29 11.78
C ALA A 81 13.40 8.37 13.01
N GLY A 82 13.21 7.07 12.79
CA GLY A 82 13.22 6.07 13.84
C GLY A 82 11.88 5.88 14.57
N ASP A 83 10.91 6.79 14.46
CA ASP A 83 9.60 6.60 15.11
C ASP A 83 8.70 5.64 14.31
N LYS A 84 7.75 5.00 15.01
CA LYS A 84 6.79 4.05 14.43
C LYS A 84 5.46 4.74 14.11
N TYR A 85 4.89 4.38 12.97
CA TYR A 85 3.62 4.90 12.49
C TYR A 85 2.77 3.80 11.88
N THR A 86 1.46 4.01 11.85
CA THR A 86 0.52 3.12 11.16
C THR A 86 -0.26 3.93 10.14
N ALA A 87 -0.14 3.56 8.86
CA ALA A 87 -1.00 4.10 7.81
C ALA A 87 -2.21 3.20 7.61
N LYS A 88 -3.42 3.77 7.66
CA LYS A 88 -4.69 3.05 7.53
C LYS A 88 -5.54 3.59 6.38
N PHE A 89 -6.00 2.72 5.49
CA PHE A 89 -6.87 3.12 4.39
C PHE A 89 -7.70 1.94 3.86
N GLU A 90 -8.71 2.26 3.06
CA GLU A 90 -9.52 1.28 2.35
C GLU A 90 -9.21 1.35 0.85
N LEU A 91 -9.22 0.19 0.20
CA LEU A 91 -9.17 0.10 -1.26
C LEU A 91 -10.56 -0.28 -1.77
N ALA A 92 -11.08 0.51 -2.71
CA ALA A 92 -12.34 0.21 -3.38
C ALA A 92 -12.05 -0.15 -4.83
N MET A 93 -12.37 -1.39 -5.22
CA MET A 93 -12.17 -1.87 -6.60
C MET A 93 -13.17 -1.20 -7.54
N SER A 94 -12.72 -0.82 -8.74
CA SER A 94 -13.66 -0.43 -9.80
C SER A 94 -14.40 -1.68 -10.29
N PRO A 95 -15.73 -1.64 -10.48
CA PRO A 95 -16.50 -2.77 -11.01
C PRO A 95 -16.07 -3.18 -12.42
N THR A 96 -15.28 -2.35 -13.11
CA THR A 96 -14.76 -2.63 -14.46
C THR A 96 -13.48 -3.46 -14.46
N PHE A 97 -12.89 -3.80 -13.31
CA PHE A 97 -11.69 -4.62 -13.28
C PHE A 97 -12.03 -6.08 -13.67
N PRO A 98 -11.28 -6.67 -14.62
CA PRO A 98 -11.43 -8.07 -14.96
C PRO A 98 -10.92 -8.97 -13.81
N PRO A 99 -11.41 -10.21 -13.68
CA PRO A 99 -10.83 -11.18 -12.77
C PRO A 99 -9.37 -11.42 -13.14
N VAL A 100 -8.47 -11.34 -12.17
CA VAL A 100 -7.04 -11.35 -12.47
C VAL A 100 -6.19 -11.74 -11.28
N ALA A 101 -5.17 -12.56 -11.53
CA ALA A 101 -4.08 -12.81 -10.60
C ALA A 101 -2.95 -11.81 -10.86
N GLY A 102 -2.45 -11.17 -9.80
CA GLY A 102 -1.45 -10.12 -9.91
C GLY A 102 -0.70 -9.86 -8.61
N LYS A 103 0.02 -8.74 -8.60
CA LYS A 103 0.75 -8.24 -7.42
C LYS A 103 0.36 -6.79 -7.18
N ALA A 104 -0.11 -6.49 -5.98
CA ALA A 104 -0.29 -5.13 -5.51
C ALA A 104 1.02 -4.65 -4.88
N VAL A 105 1.59 -3.55 -5.41
CA VAL A 105 2.78 -2.91 -4.87
C VAL A 105 2.34 -1.72 -4.02
N PHE A 106 2.60 -1.79 -2.73
CA PHE A 106 2.34 -0.70 -1.79
C PHE A 106 3.62 0.10 -1.61
N LYS A 107 3.53 1.42 -1.79
CA LYS A 107 4.70 2.31 -1.70
C LYS A 107 4.35 3.58 -0.93
N GLY A 108 5.08 3.85 0.14
CA GLY A 108 5.04 5.10 0.89
C GLY A 108 6.33 5.87 0.71
N GLN A 109 6.26 7.11 0.20
CA GLN A 109 7.45 7.90 -0.13
C GLN A 109 7.20 9.41 0.03
N ASP A 110 8.28 10.18 0.05
CA ASP A 110 8.29 11.62 -0.15
C ASP A 110 9.36 12.01 -1.19
N ALA A 111 9.82 13.27 -1.16
CA ALA A 111 10.86 13.76 -2.06
C ALA A 111 12.27 13.21 -1.73
N ALA A 112 12.51 12.79 -0.49
CA ALA A 112 13.81 12.29 -0.04
C ALA A 112 13.95 10.77 -0.23
N GLY A 113 12.84 10.02 -0.21
CA GLY A 113 12.89 8.60 -0.53
C GLY A 113 11.68 7.79 -0.07
N GLU A 114 11.88 6.47 -0.04
CA GLU A 114 10.88 5.49 0.35
C GLU A 114 10.89 5.26 1.87
N PHE A 115 9.73 5.41 2.52
CA PHE A 115 9.52 4.94 3.90
C PHE A 115 9.27 3.44 3.90
N PHE A 116 8.40 2.97 3.00
CA PHE A 116 8.10 1.56 2.82
C PHE A 116 7.82 1.22 1.36
N CYS A 117 8.18 0.00 0.96
CA CYS A 117 7.76 -0.59 -0.32
C CYS A 117 7.69 -2.11 -0.21
N PHE A 118 6.55 -2.70 -0.53
CA PHE A 118 6.37 -4.15 -0.52
C PHE A 118 5.33 -4.61 -1.54
N LYS A 119 5.35 -5.90 -1.88
CA LYS A 119 4.45 -6.52 -2.85
C LYS A 119 3.57 -7.55 -2.15
N VAL A 120 2.27 -7.53 -2.44
CA VAL A 120 1.31 -8.52 -1.96
C VAL A 120 0.73 -9.25 -3.17
N PRO A 121 0.80 -10.59 -3.24
CA PRO A 121 0.12 -11.34 -4.29
C PRO A 121 -1.39 -11.28 -4.05
N VAL A 122 -2.14 -10.94 -5.11
CA VAL A 122 -3.58 -10.72 -5.07
C VAL A 122 -4.26 -11.50 -6.19
N GLU A 123 -5.46 -11.99 -5.91
CA GLU A 123 -6.35 -12.62 -6.89
C GLU A 123 -7.70 -11.93 -6.81
N LEU A 124 -8.06 -11.16 -7.84
CA LEU A 124 -9.36 -10.54 -7.98
C LEU A 124 -10.33 -11.53 -8.64
N LYS A 125 -11.44 -11.81 -7.97
CA LYS A 125 -12.56 -12.62 -8.48
C LYS A 125 -13.80 -11.76 -8.67
N HIS A 126 -14.72 -12.22 -9.51
CA HIS A 126 -16.09 -11.69 -9.60
C HIS A 126 -16.98 -12.42 -8.62
#